data_AF-A0A1M6NNK8-F1
#
_entry.id   AF-A0A1M6NNK8-F1
#
_cell.length_a   1.000
_cell.length_b   1.000
_cell.length_c   1.000
_cell.angle_alpha   90.00
_cell.angle_beta   90.00
_cell.angle_gamma   90.00
#
_symmetry.space_group_name_H-M   'P 1'
#
loop_
_entity.id
_entity.type
_entity.pdbx_description
1 polymer ?
#
loop_
_entity_poly.entity_id
_entity_poly.type
_entity_poly.pdbx_seq_one_letter_code
_entity_poly.pdbx_strand_id
1 'polypeptide(L)'
;GKGNDWMFGGAGKDVFVFNNDFGNDHIVSSNCTDTVKFTNIFNASEYSLKQSGDSLVIDYRQTGATKTNELVLDNWFASGDRVNQFSFNDGMYTVKDKQFVRVV
;
A
#
# COMPACT_ATOMS: atom_id res chain seq x y z
N GLY A 1 -3.55 -10.41 5.13
CA GLY A 1 -4.55 -11.48 5.36
C GLY A 1 -5.79 -10.85 5.91
N LYS A 2 -6.55 -11.46 6.83
CA LYS A 2 -7.25 -10.68 7.86
C LYS A 2 -6.34 -10.69 9.09
N GLY A 3 -6.26 -9.60 9.82
CA GLY A 3 -5.50 -9.56 11.07
C GLY A 3 -4.47 -8.45 11.04
N ASN A 4 -3.38 -8.63 11.77
CA ASN A 4 -2.25 -7.70 11.70
C ASN A 4 -1.03 -8.53 11.30
N ASP A 5 -0.63 -8.40 10.04
CA ASP A 5 0.38 -9.26 9.44
C ASP A 5 1.70 -8.51 9.22
N TRP A 6 2.83 -9.22 9.38
CA TRP A 6 4.16 -8.76 8.95
C TRP A 6 4.57 -9.54 7.71
N MET A 7 4.79 -8.81 6.61
CA MET A 7 5.12 -9.35 5.31
C MET A 7 6.51 -8.88 4.89
N PHE A 8 7.32 -9.80 4.37
CA PHE A 8 8.70 -9.54 3.97
C PHE A 8 8.79 -9.69 2.45
N GLY A 9 9.27 -8.68 1.74
CA GLY A 9 9.54 -8.79 0.29
C GLY A 9 10.77 -9.65 0.05
N GLY A 10 11.91 -9.19 0.52
CA GLY A 10 13.17 -9.90 0.32
C GLY A 10 13.61 -9.78 -1.13
N ALA A 11 14.06 -10.89 -1.71
CA ALA A 11 14.64 -10.91 -3.05
C ALA A 11 13.63 -11.37 -4.09
N GLY A 12 13.58 -10.65 -5.21
CA GLY A 12 12.72 -10.99 -6.34
C GLY A 12 11.65 -9.94 -6.54
N LYS A 13 10.65 -10.33 -7.34
CA LYS A 13 9.47 -9.53 -7.66
C LYS A 13 8.29 -10.10 -6.89
N ASP A 14 7.91 -9.43 -5.82
CA ASP A 14 6.84 -9.87 -4.94
C ASP A 14 5.53 -9.11 -5.19
N VAL A 15 4.41 -9.76 -4.87
CA VAL A 15 3.07 -9.18 -4.98
C VAL A 15 2.33 -9.34 -3.67
N PHE A 16 2.08 -8.23 -3.00
CA PHE A 16 1.31 -8.18 -1.75
C PHE A 16 -0.14 -7.84 -2.06
N VAL A 17 -1.07 -8.74 -1.73
CA VAL A 17 -2.48 -8.62 -2.13
C VAL A 17 -3.36 -8.28 -0.93
N PHE A 18 -4.08 -7.17 -1.05
CA PHE A 18 -4.97 -6.62 -0.02
C PHE A 18 -6.41 -6.58 -0.52
N ASN A 19 -7.33 -7.15 0.26
CA ASN A 19 -8.77 -7.01 0.05
C ASN A 19 -9.33 -5.83 0.85
N ASN A 20 -10.64 -5.74 1.09
CA ASN A 20 -11.21 -4.58 1.81
C ASN A 20 -11.11 -4.69 3.34
N ASP A 21 -10.67 -5.82 3.88
CA ASP A 21 -10.69 -6.14 5.31
C ASP A 21 -9.35 -6.76 5.75
N PHE A 22 -8.24 -6.11 5.40
CA PHE A 22 -6.91 -6.65 5.67
C PHE A 22 -6.43 -6.46 7.10
N GLY A 23 -6.89 -5.39 7.78
CA GLY A 23 -6.48 -5.03 9.14
C GLY A 23 -5.27 -4.10 9.15
N ASN A 24 -4.30 -4.30 10.06
CA ASN A 24 -3.14 -3.41 10.21
C ASN A 24 -1.85 -4.18 9.88
N ASP A 25 -1.37 -3.99 8.67
CA ASP A 25 -0.31 -4.81 8.08
C ASP A 25 0.97 -3.99 7.87
N HIS A 26 2.11 -4.67 7.97
CA HIS A 26 3.44 -4.11 7.74
C HIS A 26 4.13 -4.86 6.60
N ILE A 27 4.68 -4.12 5.63
CA ILE A 27 5.60 -4.65 4.62
C ILE A 27 6.99 -4.12 4.92
N VAL A 28 7.93 -5.05 5.06
CA VAL A 28 9.35 -4.77 5.30
C VAL A 28 10.23 -5.38 4.21
N SER A 29 11.42 -4.83 4.03
CA SER A 29 12.39 -5.30 3.03
C SER A 29 11.80 -5.41 1.61
N SER A 30 10.95 -4.44 1.23
CA SER A 30 10.40 -4.34 -0.13
C SER A 30 11.31 -3.52 -1.03
N ASN A 31 11.21 -3.74 -2.33
CA ASN A 31 12.05 -3.11 -3.35
C ASN A 31 11.21 -2.55 -4.53
N CYS A 32 11.87 -1.92 -5.50
CA CYS A 32 11.22 -1.25 -6.63
C CYS A 32 10.54 -2.17 -7.65
N THR A 33 10.81 -3.47 -7.62
CA THR A 33 10.16 -4.45 -8.49
C THR A 33 8.88 -5.02 -7.88
N ASP A 34 8.67 -4.83 -6.57
CA ASP A 34 7.50 -5.30 -5.85
C ASP A 34 6.24 -4.50 -6.20
N THR A 35 5.09 -5.15 -6.05
CA THR A 35 3.77 -4.55 -6.29
C THR A 35 2.87 -4.72 -5.07
N VAL A 36 2.26 -3.62 -4.63
CA VAL A 36 1.12 -3.66 -3.70
C VAL A 36 -0.15 -3.68 -4.55
N LYS A 37 -0.98 -4.72 -4.39
CA LYS A 37 -2.23 -4.90 -5.14
C LYS A 37 -3.43 -4.80 -4.21
N PHE A 38 -4.25 -3.78 -4.40
CA PHE A 38 -5.59 -3.71 -3.81
C PHE A 38 -6.61 -4.34 -4.75
N THR A 39 -7.47 -5.22 -4.25
CA THR A 39 -8.44 -5.95 -5.08
C THR A 39 -9.75 -5.18 -5.32
N ASN A 40 -9.79 -3.88 -5.03
CA ASN A 40 -10.89 -2.97 -5.31
C ASN A 40 -10.54 -2.01 -6.45
N ILE A 41 -11.54 -1.24 -6.90
CA ILE A 41 -11.34 -0.08 -7.78
C ILE A 41 -10.88 1.08 -6.89
N PHE A 42 -9.94 1.89 -7.37
CA PHE A 42 -9.46 3.03 -6.62
C PHE A 42 -10.59 4.06 -6.37
N ASN A 43 -10.73 4.48 -5.12
CA ASN A 43 -11.61 5.58 -4.70
C ASN A 43 -10.84 6.51 -3.77
N ALA A 44 -10.54 7.73 -4.23
CA ALA A 44 -9.70 8.67 -3.48
C ALA A 44 -10.26 9.06 -2.10
N SER A 45 -11.59 8.96 -1.86
CA SER A 45 -12.16 9.26 -0.54
C SER A 45 -11.98 8.13 0.49
N GLU A 46 -11.58 6.94 0.04
CA GLU A 46 -11.37 5.77 0.91
C GLU A 46 -9.92 5.62 1.35
N TYR A 47 -8.98 6.37 0.75
CA TYR A 47 -7.54 6.26 1.01
C TYR A 47 -6.94 7.58 1.51
N SER A 48 -6.09 7.48 2.53
CA SER A 48 -5.25 8.57 3.00
C SER A 48 -3.81 8.09 3.13
N LEU A 49 -2.86 8.85 2.60
CA LEU A 49 -1.45 8.52 2.64
C LEU A 49 -0.73 9.54 3.51
N LYS A 50 0.07 9.04 4.45
CA LYS A 50 0.85 9.86 5.37
C LYS A 50 2.27 9.31 5.50
N GLN A 51 3.18 10.18 5.88
CA GLN A 51 4.53 9.78 6.27
C GLN A 51 4.58 9.67 7.79
N SER A 52 5.12 8.57 8.29
CA SER A 52 5.40 8.35 9.71
C SER A 52 6.86 7.94 9.85
N GLY A 53 7.70 8.85 10.34
CA GLY A 53 9.16 8.69 10.26
C GLY A 53 9.61 8.49 8.80
N ASP A 54 10.28 7.38 8.54
CA ASP A 54 10.74 7.00 7.20
C ASP A 54 9.76 6.07 6.46
N SER A 55 8.61 5.74 7.06
CA SER A 55 7.65 4.79 6.48
C SER A 55 6.50 5.52 5.78
N LEU A 56 6.00 4.92 4.70
CA LEU A 56 4.74 5.33 4.07
C LEU A 56 3.61 4.57 4.76
N VAL A 57 2.59 5.29 5.21
CA VAL A 57 1.40 4.71 5.81
C VAL A 57 0.19 5.01 4.93
N ILE A 58 -0.55 3.96 4.60
CA ILE A 58 -1.76 4.00 3.77
C ILE A 58 -2.94 3.58 4.66
N ASP A 59 -3.77 4.54 5.02
CA ASP A 59 -5.05 4.28 5.68
C ASP A 59 -6.10 3.96 4.61
N TYR A 60 -6.88 2.90 4.82
CA TYR A 60 -8.01 2.51 3.96
C TYR A 60 -9.29 2.31 4.77
N ARG A 61 -10.36 3.00 4.37
CA ARG A 61 -11.71 2.77 4.90
C ARG A 61 -12.72 2.77 3.77
N GLN A 62 -13.33 1.61 3.51
CA GLN A 62 -14.40 1.48 2.52
C GLN A 62 -15.57 2.42 2.85
N THR A 63 -16.18 3.01 1.83
CA THR A 63 -17.37 3.87 1.99
C THR A 63 -18.48 3.10 2.70
N GLY A 64 -19.01 3.68 3.78
CA GLY A 64 -20.05 3.06 4.60
C GLY A 64 -19.54 2.05 5.64
N ALA A 65 -18.25 1.72 5.66
CA ALA A 65 -17.65 0.89 6.71
C ALA A 65 -17.22 1.74 7.91
N THR A 66 -17.26 1.13 9.09
CA THR A 66 -16.74 1.71 10.34
C THR A 66 -15.29 1.32 10.62
N LYS A 67 -14.85 0.19 10.06
CA LYS A 67 -13.49 -0.33 10.25
C LYS A 67 -12.52 0.36 9.29
N THR A 68 -11.42 0.84 9.84
CA THR A 68 -10.24 1.30 9.09
C THR A 68 -9.20 0.19 9.06
N ASN A 69 -8.51 0.08 7.94
CA ASN A 69 -7.34 -0.77 7.73
C ASN A 69 -6.12 0.15 7.54
N GLU A 70 -4.94 -0.29 7.94
CA GLU A 70 -3.69 0.46 7.81
C GLU A 70 -2.62 -0.44 7.18
N LEU A 71 -1.92 0.07 6.17
CA LEU A 71 -0.75 -0.58 5.58
C LEU A 71 0.47 0.30 5.78
N VAL A 72 1.48 -0.22 6.44
CA VAL A 72 2.77 0.43 6.63
C VAL A 72 3.80 -0.18 5.69
N LEU A 73 4.41 0.64 4.84
CA LEU A 73 5.59 0.28 4.04
C LEU A 73 6.83 0.85 4.72
N ASP A 74 7.64 0.00 5.32
CA ASP A 74 8.80 0.45 6.09
C ASP A 74 9.92 1.01 5.22
N ASN A 75 10.57 2.06 5.73
CA ASN A 75 11.71 2.75 5.10
C ASN A 75 11.43 3.29 3.69
N TRP A 76 10.15 3.48 3.33
CA TRP A 76 9.74 3.96 2.01
C TRP A 76 10.35 5.34 1.66
N PHE A 77 10.52 6.23 2.62
CA PHE A 77 11.15 7.54 2.42
C PHE A 77 12.68 7.53 2.63
N ALA A 78 13.25 6.47 3.22
CA ALA A 78 14.68 6.36 3.46
C ALA A 78 15.46 5.79 2.26
N SER A 79 14.79 5.04 1.37
CA SER A 79 15.42 4.39 0.21
C SER A 79 14.82 4.84 -1.12
N GLY A 80 15.66 4.88 -2.17
CA GLY A 80 15.18 4.95 -3.56
C GLY A 80 14.65 3.61 -4.08
N ASP A 81 15.15 2.50 -3.52
CA ASP A 81 14.68 1.16 -3.79
C ASP A 81 13.55 0.80 -2.81
N ARG A 82 12.31 0.92 -3.30
CA ARG A 82 11.06 0.80 -2.54
C ARG A 82 9.91 0.48 -3.50
N VAL A 83 8.80 -0.03 -2.99
CA VAL A 83 7.56 -0.21 -3.79
C VAL A 83 7.20 1.08 -4.51
N ASN A 84 7.20 1.05 -5.84
CA ASN A 84 6.79 2.17 -6.70
C ASN A 84 5.55 1.86 -7.54
N GLN A 85 5.00 0.64 -7.42
CA GLN A 85 3.83 0.19 -8.18
C GLN A 85 2.70 -0.23 -7.24
N PHE A 86 1.55 0.41 -7.42
CA PHE A 86 0.31 0.10 -6.73
C PHE A 86 -0.74 -0.28 -7.76
N SER A 87 -1.29 -1.48 -7.67
CA SER A 87 -2.30 -1.98 -8.60
C SER A 87 -3.67 -1.93 -7.93
N PHE A 88 -4.63 -1.35 -8.64
CA PHE A 88 -6.06 -1.45 -8.36
C PHE A 88 -6.74 -2.14 -9.56
N ASN A 89 -7.99 -2.57 -9.40
CA ASN A 89 -8.72 -3.23 -10.50
C ASN A 89 -8.99 -2.31 -11.70
N ASP A 90 -8.84 -0.99 -11.55
CA ASP A 90 -8.99 -0.01 -12.62
C ASP A 90 -7.65 0.46 -13.22
N GLY A 91 -6.50 0.05 -12.67
CA GLY A 91 -5.22 0.36 -13.28
C GLY A 91 -4.03 0.38 -12.32
N MET A 92 -2.91 0.85 -12.87
CA MET A 92 -1.66 1.04 -12.13
C MET A 92 -1.55 2.47 -11.63
N TYR A 93 -1.01 2.61 -10.43
CA TYR A 93 -0.83 3.85 -9.70
C TYR A 93 0.58 3.91 -9.12
N THR A 94 1.03 5.14 -8.91
CA THR A 94 2.26 5.49 -8.18
C THR A 94 1.89 6.37 -7.00
N VAL A 95 2.82 6.60 -6.08
CA VAL A 95 2.63 7.60 -5.01
C VAL A 95 3.44 8.84 -5.33
N LYS A 96 2.76 9.99 -5.42
CA LYS A 96 3.36 11.31 -5.56
C LYS A 96 2.69 12.27 -4.59
N ASP A 97 3.49 13.09 -3.90
CA ASP A 97 2.99 14.07 -2.93
C ASP A 97 1.98 13.48 -1.92
N LYS A 98 2.24 12.23 -1.49
CA LYS A 98 1.37 11.45 -0.59
C LYS A 98 -0.05 11.26 -1.15
N GLN A 99 -0.16 11.02 -2.45
CA GLN A 99 -1.40 10.67 -3.13
C GLN A 99 -1.14 9.57 -4.15
N PHE A 100 -2.14 8.71 -4.38
CA PHE A 100 -2.13 7.81 -5.52
C PHE A 100 -2.36 8.60 -6.80
N VAL A 101 -1.45 8.45 -7.76
CA VAL A 101 -1.53 9.06 -9.09
C VAL A 101 -1.53 7.95 -10.13
N ARG A 102 -2.56 7.93 -10.98
CA ARG A 102 -2.72 6.93 -12.03
C ARG A 102 -1.58 7.04 -13.05
N VAL A 103 -1.02 5.90 -13.42
CA VAL A 103 -0.07 5.78 -14.52
C VAL A 103 -0.86 5.75 -15.83
N VAL A 104 -0.50 6.66 -16.74
CA VAL A 104 -1.09 6.76 -18.09
C VAL A 104 -0.45 5.79 -19.06
#